data_AF-A0A3A4RGA5-F1
#
_entry.id   AF-A0A3A4RGA5-F1
#
_cell.length_a   1.000
_cell.length_b   1.000
_cell.length_c   1.000
_cell.angle_alpha   90.00
_cell.angle_beta   90.00
_cell.angle_gamma   90.00
#
_symmetry.space_group_name_H-M   'P 1'
#
loop_
_entity.id
_entity.type
_entity.pdbx_description
1 polymer ?
#
loop_
_entity_poly.entity_id
_entity_poly.type
_entity_poly.pdbx_seq_one_letter_code
_entity_poly.pdbx_strand_id
1 'polypeptide(L)'
;NKTPAKPGPAMPTLRMGSILSAELTVETTMTGGVMPEPVMDLGPQSLQSFNLEGPLREARDEFEKAYFEYHLAKESGSMTRVAEKTGLERTHLYRKLKQLGVDLARSKRSAL
;
A
#
# COMPACT_ATOMS: atom_id res chain seq x y z
N ASN A 1 35.27 -11.14 -36.57
CA ASN A 1 33.92 -10.61 -36.30
C ASN A 1 33.66 -10.66 -34.81
N LYS A 2 33.82 -9.51 -34.13
CA LYS A 2 33.69 -9.35 -32.68
C LYS A 2 32.39 -8.59 -32.42
N THR A 3 31.38 -9.25 -31.88
CA THR A 3 30.09 -8.67 -31.48
C THR A 3 30.27 -7.81 -30.22
N PRO A 4 29.75 -6.57 -30.17
CA PRO A 4 29.81 -5.77 -28.95
C PRO A 4 28.70 -6.18 -27.96
N ALA A 5 29.07 -6.24 -26.69
CA ALA A 5 28.23 -6.57 -25.55
C ALA A 5 27.13 -5.50 -25.32
N LYS A 6 25.92 -5.95 -24.97
CA LYS A 6 24.81 -5.10 -24.52
C LYS A 6 25.07 -4.60 -23.09
N PRO A 7 24.77 -3.33 -22.75
CA PRO A 7 24.86 -2.84 -21.39
C PRO A 7 23.66 -3.33 -20.57
N GLY A 8 23.92 -3.78 -19.33
CA GLY A 8 22.88 -4.19 -18.38
C GLY A 8 22.04 -3.00 -17.87
N PRO A 9 20.86 -3.24 -17.30
CA PRO A 9 19.99 -2.18 -16.80
C PRO A 9 20.59 -1.54 -15.54
N ALA A 10 20.62 -0.21 -15.53
CA ALA A 10 21.03 0.61 -14.39
C ALA A 10 20.07 0.39 -13.21
N MET A 11 20.62 0.15 -12.02
CA MET A 11 19.84 0.11 -10.78
C MET A 11 19.39 1.53 -10.40
N PRO A 12 18.13 1.75 -9.99
CA PRO A 12 17.73 3.00 -9.40
C PRO A 12 18.40 3.13 -8.03
N THR A 13 19.30 4.11 -7.91
CA THR A 13 19.83 4.56 -6.62
C THR A 13 18.66 5.10 -5.80
N LEU A 14 18.29 4.41 -4.72
CA LEU A 14 17.44 4.97 -3.69
C LEU A 14 18.19 6.13 -3.04
N ARG A 15 17.82 7.36 -3.45
CA ARG A 15 18.18 8.59 -2.74
C ARG A 15 17.48 8.53 -1.38
N MET A 16 18.16 7.98 -0.38
CA MET A 16 17.67 8.03 0.99
C MET A 16 17.58 9.51 1.38
N GLY A 17 16.35 9.97 1.58
CA GLY A 17 16.05 11.34 1.93
C GLY A 17 16.82 11.75 3.17
N SER A 18 17.46 12.91 3.07
CA SER A 18 18.01 13.66 4.19
C SER A 18 16.99 13.69 5.33
N ILE A 19 17.23 12.91 6.39
CA ILE A 19 16.56 13.17 7.67
C ILE A 19 17.07 14.52 8.16
N LEU A 20 16.14 15.45 8.23
CA LEU A 20 16.31 16.84 8.62
C LEU A 20 17.05 16.91 9.96
N SER A 21 18.16 17.65 9.97
CA SER A 21 18.78 18.14 11.20
C SER A 21 17.74 18.96 11.96
N ALA A 22 17.19 18.39 13.02
CA ALA A 22 16.51 19.16 14.04
C ALA A 22 17.59 19.90 14.84
N GLU A 23 17.86 21.14 14.47
CA GLU A 23 18.68 22.07 15.25
C GLU A 23 18.02 22.24 16.62
N LEU A 24 18.57 21.60 17.64
CA LEU A 24 18.13 21.71 19.02
C LEU A 24 18.60 23.07 19.58
N THR A 25 17.83 24.12 19.36
CA THR A 25 18.12 25.46 19.88
C THR A 25 17.77 25.56 21.37
N VAL A 26 18.70 26.13 22.14
CA VAL A 26 18.68 26.28 23.61
C VAL A 26 17.49 27.12 24.11
N GLU A 27 16.81 27.88 23.25
CA GLU A 27 15.59 28.60 23.63
C GLU A 27 14.39 27.66 23.90
N THR A 28 14.37 26.47 23.29
CA THR A 28 13.26 25.50 23.41
C THR A 28 13.17 24.89 24.83
N THR A 29 14.28 24.85 25.57
CA THR A 29 14.32 24.27 26.92
C THR A 29 13.84 25.23 28.01
N MET A 30 13.77 26.55 27.76
CA MET A 30 13.51 27.55 28.81
C MET A 30 12.04 27.96 28.97
N THR A 31 11.14 27.58 28.05
CA THR A 31 9.73 28.03 28.04
C THR A 31 8.71 26.90 28.32
N GLY A 32 9.14 25.79 28.91
CA GLY A 32 8.20 24.75 29.37
C GLY A 32 7.48 24.03 28.22
N GLY A 33 8.21 23.72 27.14
CA GLY A 33 8.02 22.52 26.32
C GLY A 33 6.60 22.13 25.93
N VAL A 34 5.73 23.06 25.52
CA VAL A 34 4.58 22.70 24.69
C VAL A 34 5.10 22.65 23.26
N MET A 35 5.61 21.48 22.87
CA MET A 35 5.88 21.21 21.47
C MET A 35 4.56 21.36 20.72
N PRO A 36 4.48 22.17 19.64
CA PRO A 36 3.33 22.07 18.75
C PRO A 36 3.34 20.64 18.21
N GLU A 37 2.37 19.84 18.64
CA GLU A 37 2.05 18.56 18.02
C GLU A 37 2.04 18.79 16.51
N PRO A 38 2.89 18.11 15.72
CA PRO A 38 2.77 18.17 14.27
C PRO A 38 1.44 17.51 13.94
N VAL A 39 0.39 18.30 13.86
CA VAL A 39 -0.89 17.92 13.27
C VAL A 39 -0.61 17.67 11.81
N MET A 40 -0.15 16.46 11.52
CA MET A 40 -0.11 15.95 10.17
C MET A 40 -1.57 15.88 9.75
N ASP A 41 -2.05 16.91 9.04
CA ASP A 41 -3.34 16.91 8.35
C ASP A 41 -3.24 15.89 7.21
N LEU A 42 -3.27 14.64 7.62
CA LEU A 42 -3.38 13.48 6.78
C LEU A 42 -4.84 13.49 6.32
N GLY A 43 -5.12 14.28 5.28
CA GLY A 43 -6.43 14.30 4.59
C GLY A 43 -6.94 12.88 4.33
N PRO A 44 -8.26 12.68 4.11
CA PRO A 44 -8.99 11.45 4.43
C PRO A 44 -8.17 10.18 4.19
N GLN A 45 -7.46 9.75 5.25
CA GLN A 45 -6.70 8.52 5.21
C GLN A 45 -7.74 7.41 5.18
N SER A 46 -7.69 6.55 4.18
CA SER A 46 -8.34 5.25 4.27
C SER A 46 -7.61 4.44 5.34
N LEU A 47 -7.85 4.74 6.62
CA LEU A 47 -7.32 4.00 7.76
C LEU A 47 -7.99 2.63 7.76
N GLN A 48 -7.30 1.65 7.18
CA GLN A 48 -7.63 0.24 7.28
C GLN A 48 -6.98 -0.29 8.57
N SER A 49 -7.79 -0.53 9.60
CA SER A 49 -7.35 -1.18 10.82
C SER A 49 -7.39 -2.70 10.63
N PHE A 50 -6.27 -3.38 10.88
CA PHE A 50 -6.15 -4.84 10.82
C PHE A 50 -6.05 -5.43 12.23
N ASN A 51 -6.65 -6.59 12.45
CA ASN A 51 -6.51 -7.28 13.72
C ASN A 51 -5.17 -8.06 13.76
N LEU A 52 -4.26 -7.63 14.63
CA LEU A 52 -2.93 -8.25 14.79
C LEU A 52 -2.85 -9.22 15.96
N GLU A 53 -3.90 -9.31 16.79
CA GLU A 53 -3.91 -10.21 17.96
C GLU A 53 -4.24 -11.66 17.58
N GLY A 54 -4.74 -11.88 16.36
CA GLY A 54 -5.06 -13.19 15.82
C GLY A 54 -3.86 -13.93 15.19
N PRO A 55 -4.07 -15.16 14.71
CA PRO A 55 -3.08 -15.89 13.92
C PRO A 55 -2.64 -15.08 12.70
N LEU A 56 -1.35 -15.14 12.34
CA LEU A 56 -0.80 -14.43 11.17
C LEU A 56 -1.57 -14.71 9.86
N ARG A 57 -2.18 -15.89 9.74
CA ARG A 57 -3.04 -16.25 8.60
C ARG A 57 -4.21 -15.28 8.47
N GLU A 58 -4.90 -14.96 9.55
CA GLU A 58 -6.10 -14.11 9.54
C GLU A 58 -5.74 -12.66 9.20
N ALA A 59 -4.67 -12.13 9.80
CA ALA A 59 -4.17 -10.80 9.47
C ALA A 59 -3.78 -10.68 7.97
N ARG A 60 -3.20 -11.74 7.39
CA ARG A 60 -2.89 -11.77 5.95
C ARG A 60 -4.17 -11.79 5.11
N ASP A 61 -5.15 -12.60 5.49
CA ASP A 61 -6.41 -12.68 4.76
C ASP A 61 -7.17 -11.34 4.81
N GLU A 62 -7.17 -10.64 5.94
CA GLU A 62 -7.75 -9.27 6.05
C GLU A 62 -7.05 -8.26 5.14
N PHE A 63 -5.71 -8.24 5.13
CA PHE A 63 -4.94 -7.38 4.24
C PHE A 63 -5.26 -7.68 2.77
N GLU A 64 -5.23 -8.96 2.39
CA GLU A 64 -5.49 -9.37 1.01
C GLU A 64 -6.91 -9.01 0.57
N LYS A 65 -7.90 -9.19 1.45
CA LYS A 65 -9.29 -8.79 1.22
C LYS A 65 -9.37 -7.30 0.88
N ALA A 66 -8.80 -6.45 1.73
CA ALA A 66 -8.76 -5.01 1.52
C ALA A 66 -8.02 -4.61 0.23
N TYR A 67 -6.89 -5.25 -0.03
CA TYR A 67 -6.07 -5.00 -1.21
C TYR A 67 -6.83 -5.29 -2.51
N PHE A 68 -7.54 -6.42 -2.57
CA PHE A 68 -8.34 -6.78 -3.73
C PHE A 68 -9.60 -5.92 -3.84
N GLU A 69 -10.30 -5.62 -2.74
CA GLU A 69 -11.47 -4.73 -2.77
C GLU A 69 -11.13 -3.35 -3.33
N TYR A 70 -9.99 -2.78 -2.92
CA TYR A 70 -9.50 -1.51 -3.45
C TYR A 70 -9.24 -1.58 -4.96
N HIS A 71 -8.50 -2.59 -5.42
CA HIS A 71 -8.19 -2.72 -6.85
C HIS A 71 -9.43 -3.04 -7.68
N LEU A 72 -10.37 -3.79 -7.12
CA LEU A 72 -11.61 -4.14 -7.78
C LEU A 72 -12.49 -2.91 -7.94
N ALA A 73 -12.60 -2.05 -6.92
CA ALA A 73 -13.29 -0.76 -7.04
C ALA A 73 -12.60 0.15 -8.07
N LYS A 74 -11.26 0.26 -8.02
CA LYS A 74 -10.47 1.10 -8.91
C LYS A 74 -10.56 0.69 -10.38
N GLU A 75 -10.56 -0.60 -10.67
CA GLU A 75 -10.64 -1.15 -12.03
C GLU A 75 -12.08 -1.48 -12.46
N SER A 76 -13.09 -0.91 -11.80
CA SER A 76 -14.52 -1.07 -12.13
C SER A 76 -15.01 -2.53 -12.16
N GLY A 77 -14.43 -3.38 -11.31
CA GLY A 77 -14.74 -4.80 -11.22
C GLY A 77 -14.10 -5.67 -12.31
N SER A 78 -13.17 -5.12 -13.10
CA SER A 78 -12.49 -5.88 -14.16
C SER A 78 -11.45 -6.84 -13.59
N MET A 79 -11.81 -8.12 -13.53
CA MET A 79 -10.93 -9.19 -13.07
C MET A 79 -9.62 -9.27 -13.86
N THR A 80 -9.67 -9.07 -15.17
CA THR A 80 -8.50 -9.12 -16.04
C THR A 80 -7.51 -8.03 -15.67
N ARG A 81 -7.99 -6.80 -15.44
CA ARG A 81 -7.13 -5.69 -15.04
C ARG A 81 -6.56 -5.86 -13.64
N VAL A 82 -7.35 -6.38 -12.69
CA VAL A 82 -6.86 -6.69 -11.35
C VAL A 82 -5.78 -7.78 -11.40
N ALA A 83 -5.97 -8.84 -12.19
CA ALA A 83 -4.96 -9.89 -12.39
C ALA A 83 -3.64 -9.31 -12.96
N GLU A 84 -3.73 -8.47 -13.99
CA GLU A 84 -2.57 -7.78 -14.57
C GLU A 84 -1.87 -6.85 -13.56
N LYS A 85 -2.63 -6.07 -12.78
CA LYS A 85 -2.08 -5.12 -11.79
C LYS A 85 -1.42 -5.81 -10.61
N THR A 86 -2.02 -6.89 -10.14
CA THR A 86 -1.52 -7.66 -8.98
C THR A 86 -0.44 -8.67 -9.39
N GLY A 87 -0.26 -8.90 -10.69
CA GLY A 87 0.66 -9.92 -11.21
C GLY A 87 0.22 -11.35 -10.89
N LEU A 88 -1.04 -11.54 -10.49
CA LEU A 88 -1.59 -12.83 -10.11
C LEU A 88 -2.34 -13.43 -11.30
N GLU A 89 -2.15 -14.71 -11.55
CA GLU A 89 -2.93 -15.38 -12.60
C GLU A 89 -4.44 -15.31 -12.30
N ARG A 90 -5.24 -15.07 -13.34
CA ARG A 90 -6.69 -14.90 -13.23
C ARG A 90 -7.38 -16.10 -12.55
N THR A 91 -6.92 -17.32 -12.80
CA THR A 91 -7.44 -18.55 -12.17
C THR A 91 -7.16 -18.59 -10.66
N HIS A 92 -5.99 -18.12 -10.25
CA HIS A 92 -5.61 -18.04 -8.83
C HIS A 92 -6.33 -16.89 -8.12
N LEU A 93 -6.51 -15.75 -8.79
CA LEU A 93 -7.26 -14.62 -8.28
C LEU A 93 -8.70 -15.01 -7.92
N TYR A 94 -9.38 -15.76 -8.79
CA TYR A 94 -10.73 -16.25 -8.50
C TYR A 94 -10.82 -17.11 -7.24
N ARG A 95 -9.87 -18.06 -7.09
CA ARG A 95 -9.81 -18.92 -5.90
C ARG A 95 -9.55 -18.09 -4.64
N LYS A 96 -8.67 -17.10 -4.74
CA LYS A 96 -8.30 -16.20 -3.66
C LYS A 96 -9.48 -15.33 -3.21
N LEU A 97 -10.18 -14.69 -4.15
CA LEU A 97 -11.37 -13.89 -3.83
C LEU A 97 -12.47 -14.72 -3.17
N LYS A 98 -12.67 -15.96 -3.63
CA LYS A 98 -13.62 -16.89 -3.01
C LYS A 98 -13.23 -17.28 -1.58
N GLN A 99 -11.94 -17.49 -1.32
CA GLN A 99 -11.44 -17.80 0.03
C GLN A 99 -11.60 -16.60 0.98
N LEU A 100 -11.38 -15.39 0.48
CA LEU A 100 -11.46 -14.14 1.23
C LEU A 100 -12.89 -13.57 1.34
N GLY A 101 -13.87 -14.19 0.68
CA GLY A 101 -15.27 -13.73 0.66
C GLY A 101 -15.49 -12.40 -0.07
N VAL A 102 -14.63 -12.06 -1.03
CA VAL A 102 -14.74 -10.80 -1.81
C VAL A 102 -15.67 -10.99 -3.01
N ASP A 103 -16.85 -10.38 -2.93
CA ASP A 103 -17.86 -10.45 -4.00
C ASP A 103 -17.70 -9.32 -5.03
N LEU A 104 -17.53 -9.70 -6.30
CA LEU A 104 -17.50 -8.77 -7.45
C LEU A 104 -18.78 -7.93 -7.57
N ALA A 105 -19.92 -8.51 -7.20
CA ALA A 105 -21.22 -7.83 -7.26
C ALA A 105 -21.35 -6.68 -6.24
N ARG A 106 -20.59 -6.73 -5.13
CA ARG A 106 -20.55 -5.64 -4.15
C ARG A 106 -19.64 -4.50 -4.63
N SER A 107 -18.49 -4.82 -5.23
CA SER A 107 -17.56 -3.81 -5.74
C SER A 107 -18.19 -2.91 -6.81
N LYS A 108 -19.02 -3.48 -7.71
CA LYS A 108 -19.71 -2.71 -8.75
C LYS A 108 -20.73 -1.68 -8.21
N ARG A 109 -21.25 -1.89 -7.00
CA ARG A 109 -22.17 -0.97 -6.31
C ARG A 109 -21.45 0.14 -5.54
N SER A 110 -20.20 -0.08 -5.17
CA SER A 110 -19.39 0.92 -4.44
C SER A 110 -18.71 1.92 -5.37
N ALA A 111 -18.81 1.73 -6.69
CA ALA A 111 -18.24 2.59 -7.73
C ALA A 111 -19.29 3.48 -8.44
N LEU A 112 -20.52 3.51 -7.92
CA LEU A 112 -21.62 4.40 -8.33
C LEU A 112 -21.86 5.41 -7.21
#